data_AF-A0A662J935-F1
#
_entry.id   AF-A0A662J935-F1
#
_cell.length_a   1.000
_cell.length_b   1.000
_cell.length_c   1.000
_cell.angle_alpha   90.00
_cell.angle_beta   90.00
_cell.angle_gamma   90.00
#
_symmetry.space_group_name_H-M   'P 1'
#
loop_
_entity.id
_entity.type
_entity.pdbx_description
1 polymer ?
#
loop_
_entity_poly.entity_id
_entity_poly.type
_entity_poly.pdbx_seq_one_letter_code
_entity_poly.pdbx_strand_id
1 'polypeptide(L)'
;MPGPTMAMCPDNPPKVYATMIKRAKNPLLIVGSLVLEVQLGGKLLLDYAMEIAKRGNCTLIATAHTYKAFLERNFPAVPMTLVDIVNRLQDPNFTANPEKKPPHDLVLFLGIRYEFASQGLATLKHFAPHLRTMTLCKWYHPNASWSFPNVKDDEWQKLLDELIQALS
;
A
#
# COMPACT_ATOMS: atom_id res chain seq x y z
N MET A 1 -22.22 -4.21 2.61
CA MET A 1 -21.44 -5.10 3.49
C MET A 1 -20.37 -5.78 2.65
N PRO A 2 -19.11 -5.87 3.13
CA PRO A 2 -18.12 -6.75 2.51
C PRO A 2 -18.67 -8.17 2.60
N GLY A 3 -18.63 -8.95 1.51
CA GLY A 3 -19.11 -10.33 1.52
C GLY A 3 -18.41 -11.22 2.57
N PRO A 4 -18.69 -12.53 2.61
CA PRO A 4 -18.24 -13.43 3.68
C PRO A 4 -16.71 -13.49 3.86
N THR A 5 -15.93 -13.17 2.83
CA THR A 5 -14.46 -13.09 2.92
C THR A 5 -14.05 -11.69 3.38
N MET A 6 -13.33 -11.58 4.49
CA MET A 6 -12.76 -10.34 5.00
C MET A 6 -11.24 -10.42 5.09
N ALA A 7 -10.57 -9.27 5.21
CA ALA A 7 -9.12 -9.19 5.33
C ALA A 7 -8.61 -9.92 6.58
N MET A 8 -7.46 -10.60 6.45
CA MET A 8 -6.80 -11.19 7.59
C MET A 8 -5.97 -10.12 8.34
N CYS A 9 -5.95 -10.22 9.67
CA CYS A 9 -5.07 -9.46 10.54
C CYS A 9 -4.35 -10.48 11.45
N PRO A 10 -3.11 -10.87 11.13
CA PRO A 10 -2.40 -11.90 11.87
C PRO A 10 -1.89 -11.38 13.21
N ASP A 11 -1.47 -12.28 14.10
CA ASP A 11 -0.69 -11.90 15.28
C ASP A 11 0.66 -11.29 14.84
N ASN A 12 1.04 -10.16 15.43
CA ASN A 12 2.19 -9.34 15.01
C ASN A 12 2.18 -8.99 13.50
N PRO A 13 1.22 -8.16 13.05
CA PRO A 13 1.12 -7.76 11.64
C PRO A 13 2.43 -7.23 11.01
N PRO A 14 3.24 -6.37 11.69
CA PRO A 14 4.44 -5.80 11.06
C PRO A 14 5.44 -6.84 10.56
N LYS A 15 5.76 -7.86 11.36
CA LYS A 15 6.72 -8.92 10.98
C LYS A 15 6.19 -9.79 9.84
N VAL A 16 4.90 -10.14 9.89
CA VAL A 16 4.26 -10.95 8.85
C VAL A 16 4.22 -10.17 7.54
N TYR A 17 3.86 -8.89 7.58
CA TYR A 17 3.79 -8.03 6.40
C TYR A 17 5.17 -7.81 5.79
N ALA A 18 6.21 -7.54 6.59
CA ALA A 18 7.58 -7.44 6.12
C ALA A 18 8.02 -8.72 5.38
N THR A 19 7.69 -9.89 5.92
CA THR A 19 7.99 -11.19 5.29
C THR A 19 7.28 -11.35 3.95
N MET A 20 6.00 -10.96 3.86
CA MET A 20 5.23 -11.01 2.61
C MET A 20 5.79 -10.05 1.56
N ILE A 21 6.13 -8.82 1.96
CA ILE A 21 6.72 -7.80 1.08
C ILE A 21 8.06 -8.28 0.53
N LYS A 22 8.96 -8.79 1.39
CA LYS A 22 10.27 -9.32 0.99
C LYS A 22 10.18 -10.51 0.02
N ARG A 23 9.11 -11.30 0.11
CA ARG A 23 8.89 -12.47 -0.77
C ARG A 23 8.17 -12.12 -2.08
N ALA A 24 7.50 -10.98 -2.15
CA ALA A 24 6.80 -10.54 -3.34
C ALA A 24 7.79 -10.29 -4.47
N LYS A 25 7.48 -10.77 -5.67
CA LYS A 25 8.33 -10.64 -6.86
C LYS A 25 8.21 -9.27 -7.49
N ASN A 26 7.02 -8.69 -7.45
CA ASN A 26 6.73 -7.38 -8.04
C ASN A 26 5.78 -6.58 -7.13
N PRO A 27 6.21 -6.21 -5.91
CA PRO A 27 5.36 -5.45 -5.00
C PRO A 27 5.13 -4.01 -5.50
N LEU A 28 3.91 -3.52 -5.34
CA LEU A 28 3.47 -2.17 -5.69
C LEU A 28 2.96 -1.46 -4.45
N LEU A 29 3.37 -0.21 -4.19
CA LEU A 29 2.83 0.63 -3.13
C LEU A 29 2.05 1.79 -3.75
N ILE A 30 0.74 1.83 -3.54
CA ILE A 30 -0.14 2.91 -3.98
C ILE A 30 -0.32 3.89 -2.82
N VAL A 31 0.01 5.16 -3.07
CA VAL A 31 -0.09 6.22 -2.07
C VAL A 31 -1.12 7.29 -2.43
N GLY A 32 -1.90 7.71 -1.44
CA GLY A 32 -2.94 8.75 -1.56
C GLY A 32 -2.54 10.10 -0.96
N SER A 33 -3.42 11.11 -1.06
CA SER A 33 -3.14 12.48 -0.61
C SER A 33 -2.80 12.61 0.88
N LEU A 34 -3.31 11.70 1.73
CA LEU A 34 -3.07 11.77 3.18
C LEU A 34 -1.58 11.62 3.53
N VAL A 35 -0.74 11.13 2.61
CA VAL A 35 0.72 11.10 2.83
C VAL A 35 1.31 12.50 3.02
N LEU A 36 0.66 13.55 2.51
CA LEU A 36 1.08 14.94 2.64
C LEU A 36 0.46 15.65 3.86
N GLU A 37 -0.58 15.07 4.45
CA GLU A 37 -1.39 15.70 5.49
C GLU A 37 -1.09 15.11 6.88
N VAL A 38 -0.84 13.80 6.94
CA VAL A 38 -0.70 13.07 8.20
C VAL A 38 0.75 13.08 8.67
N GLN A 39 0.95 13.45 9.94
CA GLN A 39 2.21 13.30 10.65
C GLN A 39 2.04 12.35 11.84
N LEU A 40 2.99 11.43 12.00
CA LEU A 40 3.04 10.45 13.08
C LEU A 40 4.35 10.65 13.84
N GLY A 41 4.26 11.11 15.10
CA GLY A 41 5.44 11.39 15.92
C GLY A 41 6.38 12.44 15.31
N GLY A 42 5.83 13.42 14.60
CA GLY A 42 6.61 14.46 13.91
C GLY A 42 7.21 14.05 12.56
N LYS A 43 7.01 12.79 12.13
CA LYS A 43 7.43 12.28 10.82
C LYS A 43 6.25 12.26 9.85
N LEU A 44 6.43 12.80 8.65
CA LEU A 44 5.36 12.86 7.65
C LEU A 44 5.09 11.46 7.09
N LEU A 45 3.83 11.12 6.84
CA LEU A 45 3.45 9.81 6.29
C LEU A 45 4.09 9.53 4.92
N LEU A 46 4.42 10.59 4.17
CA LEU A 46 5.26 10.54 2.98
C LEU A 46 6.62 9.87 3.22
N ASP A 47 7.27 10.16 4.35
CA ASP A 47 8.59 9.61 4.68
C ASP A 47 8.49 8.11 4.98
N TYR A 48 7.44 7.69 5.67
CA TYR A 48 7.14 6.26 5.84
C TYR A 48 6.92 5.57 4.49
N ALA A 49 6.17 6.18 3.57
CA ALA A 49 5.91 5.61 2.26
C ALA A 49 7.22 5.39 1.46
N MET A 50 8.12 6.38 1.46
CA MET A 50 9.42 6.27 0.81
C MET A 50 10.29 5.18 1.44
N GLU A 51 10.33 5.10 2.78
CA GLU A 51 11.12 4.07 3.47
C GLU A 51 10.60 2.66 3.20
N ILE A 52 9.28 2.47 3.26
CA ILE A 52 8.63 1.18 2.95
C ILE A 52 8.90 0.81 1.49
N ALA A 53 8.72 1.73 0.55
CA ALA A 53 8.96 1.45 -0.86
C ALA A 53 10.43 1.10 -1.14
N LYS A 54 11.37 1.84 -0.54
CA LYS A 54 12.81 1.59 -0.70
C LYS A 54 13.22 0.24 -0.10
N ARG A 55 12.88 -0.03 1.17
CA ARG A 55 13.29 -1.28 1.85
C ARG A 55 12.54 -2.51 1.36
N GLY A 56 11.28 -2.34 0.97
CA GLY A 56 10.44 -3.39 0.38
C GLY A 56 10.66 -3.61 -1.12
N ASN A 57 11.53 -2.81 -1.75
CA ASN A 57 11.70 -2.79 -3.21
C ASN A 57 10.34 -2.69 -3.93
N CYS A 58 9.44 -1.82 -3.45
CA CYS A 58 8.12 -1.62 -4.04
C CYS A 58 8.20 -0.55 -5.13
N THR A 59 7.53 -0.79 -6.25
CA THR A 59 7.24 0.30 -7.19
C THR A 59 6.22 1.23 -6.53
N LEU A 60 6.51 2.53 -6.44
CA LEU A 60 5.62 3.50 -5.79
C LEU A 60 4.73 4.20 -6.82
N ILE A 61 3.41 4.12 -6.64
CA ILE A 61 2.41 4.87 -7.39
C ILE A 61 1.97 6.09 -6.60
N ALA A 62 2.30 7.27 -7.11
CA ALA A 62 1.86 8.53 -6.53
C ALA A 62 0.52 8.94 -7.15
N THR A 63 -0.56 8.88 -6.36
CA THR A 63 -1.90 9.30 -6.80
C THR A 63 -2.17 10.76 -6.47
N ALA A 64 -3.22 11.35 -7.08
CA ALA A 64 -3.63 12.73 -6.89
C ALA A 64 -2.47 13.73 -7.10
N HIS A 65 -2.30 14.70 -6.20
CA HIS A 65 -1.25 15.73 -6.27
C HIS A 65 0.06 15.33 -5.56
N THR A 66 0.21 14.07 -5.15
CA THR A 66 1.36 13.63 -4.32
C THR A 66 2.68 13.53 -5.09
N TYR A 67 2.63 13.36 -6.42
CA TYR A 67 3.80 13.12 -7.25
C TYR A 67 4.88 14.21 -7.10
N LYS A 68 4.47 15.48 -7.01
CA LYS A 68 5.40 16.61 -6.84
C LYS A 68 6.26 16.46 -5.58
N ALA A 69 5.69 15.99 -4.47
CA ALA A 69 6.40 15.85 -3.20
C ALA A 69 7.46 14.73 -3.23
N PHE A 70 7.24 13.67 -4.01
CA PHE A 70 8.24 12.62 -4.24
C PHE A 70 9.35 13.12 -5.17
N LEU A 71 8.99 13.86 -6.22
CA LEU A 71 9.94 14.43 -7.16
C LEU A 71 10.90 15.41 -6.47
N GLU A 72 10.39 16.30 -5.61
CA GLU A 72 11.19 17.24 -4.80
C GLU A 72 12.17 16.53 -3.86
N ARG A 73 11.90 15.27 -3.50
CA ARG A 73 12.76 14.42 -2.66
C ARG A 73 13.66 13.49 -3.46
N ASN A 74 13.70 13.64 -4.78
CA ASN A 74 14.40 12.74 -5.70
C ASN A 74 14.02 11.26 -5.52
N PHE A 75 12.77 10.98 -5.16
CA PHE A 75 12.28 9.62 -4.96
C PHE A 75 11.56 9.12 -6.23
N PRO A 76 11.90 7.93 -6.76
CA PRO A 76 11.27 7.40 -7.95
C PRO A 76 9.81 7.02 -7.65
N ALA A 77 8.88 7.68 -8.34
CA ALA A 77 7.45 7.44 -8.24
C ALA A 77 6.83 7.45 -9.64
N VAL A 78 5.79 6.66 -9.85
CA VAL A 78 5.01 6.65 -11.10
C VAL A 78 3.72 7.43 -10.84
N PRO A 79 3.45 8.54 -11.55
CA PRO A 79 2.22 9.28 -11.40
C PRO A 79 1.06 8.53 -12.05
N MET A 80 0.03 8.18 -11.27
CA MET A 80 -1.18 7.53 -11.80
C MET A 80 -2.36 7.77 -10.85
N THR A 81 -3.56 7.97 -11.38
CA THR A 81 -4.74 8.10 -10.50
C THR A 81 -5.08 6.76 -9.86
N LEU A 82 -5.79 6.78 -8.72
CA LEU A 82 -6.25 5.55 -8.06
C LEU A 82 -7.16 4.72 -8.99
N VAL A 83 -8.01 5.38 -9.77
CA VAL A 83 -8.93 4.71 -10.70
C VAL A 83 -8.15 4.00 -11.81
N ASP A 84 -7.16 4.67 -12.40
CA ASP A 84 -6.36 4.11 -13.49
C ASP A 84 -5.52 2.91 -13.02
N ILE A 85 -4.85 3.03 -11.86
CA ILE A 85 -4.01 1.93 -11.37
C ILE A 85 -4.86 0.72 -10.98
N VAL A 86 -5.99 0.92 -10.30
CA VAL A 86 -6.92 -0.17 -9.95
C VAL A 86 -7.45 -0.84 -11.22
N ASN A 87 -7.81 -0.06 -12.24
CA ASN A 87 -8.30 -0.60 -13.50
C ASN A 87 -7.23 -1.48 -14.19
N ARG A 88 -5.99 -0.98 -14.28
CA ARG A 88 -4.87 -1.67 -14.94
C ARG A 88 -4.45 -2.94 -14.20
N LEU A 89 -4.49 -2.93 -12.87
CA LEU A 89 -4.16 -4.09 -12.03
C LEU A 89 -5.12 -5.28 -12.20
N GLN A 90 -6.25 -5.12 -12.90
CA GLN A 90 -7.09 -6.26 -13.27
C GLN A 90 -6.48 -7.11 -14.39
N ASP A 91 -5.58 -6.55 -15.21
CA ASP A 91 -4.87 -7.29 -16.25
C ASP A 91 -3.60 -7.93 -15.67
N PRO A 92 -3.49 -9.28 -15.63
CA PRO A 92 -2.31 -9.96 -15.12
C PRO A 92 -1.04 -9.71 -15.95
N ASN A 93 -1.14 -9.12 -17.15
CA ASN A 93 0.00 -8.76 -17.98
C ASN A 93 0.49 -7.33 -17.75
N PHE A 94 -0.22 -6.54 -16.93
CA PHE A 94 0.17 -5.17 -16.62
C PHE A 94 1.29 -5.13 -15.57
N THR A 95 2.24 -4.22 -15.78
CA THR A 95 3.14 -3.77 -14.73
C THR A 95 3.33 -2.26 -14.78
N ALA A 96 3.40 -1.63 -13.61
CA ALA A 96 3.76 -0.24 -13.44
C ALA A 96 5.27 0.01 -13.50
N ASN A 97 6.09 -1.04 -13.48
CA ASN A 97 7.54 -0.93 -13.62
C ASN A 97 8.02 -1.85 -14.76
N PRO A 98 8.49 -1.28 -15.88
CA PRO A 98 8.93 -2.06 -17.04
C PRO A 98 10.14 -2.96 -16.74
N GLU A 99 10.88 -2.72 -15.65
CA GLU A 99 12.01 -3.55 -15.22
C GLU A 99 11.55 -4.83 -14.48
N LYS A 100 10.28 -4.92 -14.09
CA LYS A 100 9.73 -6.06 -13.33
C LYS A 100 8.70 -6.80 -14.16
N LYS A 101 8.79 -8.13 -14.18
CA LYS A 101 7.83 -8.95 -14.92
C LYS A 101 6.43 -8.85 -14.28
N PRO A 102 5.35 -8.75 -15.07
CA PRO A 102 4.00 -8.86 -14.55
C PRO A 102 3.70 -10.30 -14.07
N PRO A 103 2.66 -10.51 -13.24
CA PRO A 103 1.81 -9.49 -12.63
C PRO A 103 2.47 -8.83 -11.41
N HIS A 104 1.88 -7.76 -10.91
CA HIS A 104 2.06 -7.37 -9.51
C HIS A 104 1.41 -8.42 -8.60
N ASP A 105 2.19 -9.08 -7.74
CA ASP A 105 1.71 -10.17 -6.88
C ASP A 105 1.30 -9.69 -5.47
N LEU A 106 1.75 -8.51 -5.07
CA LEU A 106 1.36 -7.83 -3.83
C LEU A 106 1.17 -6.32 -4.06
N VAL A 107 -0.01 -5.81 -3.71
CA VAL A 107 -0.36 -4.39 -3.83
C VAL A 107 -0.67 -3.80 -2.45
N LEU A 108 0.14 -2.83 -2.04
CA LEU A 108 0.04 -2.13 -0.78
C LEU A 108 -0.69 -0.81 -0.95
N PHE A 109 -1.51 -0.44 0.04
CA PHE A 109 -2.24 0.82 0.07
C PHE A 109 -1.84 1.61 1.32
N LEU A 110 -1.51 2.90 1.14
CA LEU A 110 -1.16 3.80 2.23
C LEU A 110 -1.65 5.23 1.94
N GLY A 111 -2.19 5.91 2.95
CA GLY A 111 -2.52 7.33 2.86
C GLY A 111 -3.64 7.68 1.86
N ILE A 112 -4.51 6.72 1.54
CA ILE A 112 -5.71 6.94 0.71
C ILE A 112 -6.91 7.10 1.64
N ARG A 113 -7.80 8.05 1.34
CA ARG A 113 -9.08 8.20 2.05
C ARG A 113 -9.86 6.88 2.04
N TYR A 114 -10.46 6.53 3.18
CA TYR A 114 -10.97 5.20 3.44
C TYR A 114 -11.97 4.72 2.37
N GLU A 115 -12.90 5.58 1.95
CA GLU A 115 -13.95 5.22 1.01
C GLU A 115 -13.36 4.84 -0.35
N PHE A 116 -12.39 5.60 -0.84
CA PHE A 116 -11.75 5.36 -2.14
C PHE A 116 -10.87 4.12 -2.12
N ALA A 117 -10.10 3.92 -1.04
CA ALA A 117 -9.34 2.69 -0.86
C ALA A 117 -10.27 1.47 -0.82
N SER A 118 -11.38 1.56 -0.08
CA SER A 118 -12.36 0.48 0.04
C SER A 118 -12.96 0.06 -1.30
N GLN A 119 -13.28 1.03 -2.18
CA GLN A 119 -13.79 0.75 -3.53
C GLN A 119 -12.72 0.13 -4.43
N GLY A 120 -11.49 0.66 -4.43
CA GLY A 120 -10.39 0.08 -5.19
C GLY A 120 -10.09 -1.36 -4.76
N LEU A 121 -10.06 -1.62 -3.46
CA LEU A 121 -9.87 -2.95 -2.89
C LEU A 121 -11.00 -3.90 -3.26
N ALA A 122 -12.26 -3.44 -3.28
CA ALA A 122 -13.40 -4.25 -3.70
C ALA A 122 -13.24 -4.72 -5.16
N THR A 123 -12.85 -3.81 -6.06
CA THR A 123 -12.57 -4.16 -7.46
C THR A 123 -11.48 -5.22 -7.55
N LEU A 124 -10.32 -4.99 -6.92
CA LEU A 124 -9.20 -5.93 -6.98
C LEU A 124 -9.54 -7.29 -6.39
N LYS A 125 -10.29 -7.32 -5.28
CA LYS A 125 -10.75 -8.56 -4.64
C LYS A 125 -11.57 -9.46 -5.58
N HIS A 126 -12.39 -8.87 -6.44
CA HIS A 126 -13.30 -9.62 -7.31
C HIS A 126 -12.74 -9.87 -8.72
N PHE A 127 -11.90 -8.96 -9.22
CA PHE A 127 -11.48 -8.97 -10.62
C PHE A 127 -9.97 -9.13 -10.83
N ALA A 128 -9.17 -9.22 -9.76
CA ALA A 128 -7.73 -9.45 -9.85
C ALA A 128 -7.27 -10.63 -8.97
N PRO A 129 -7.71 -11.88 -9.25
CA PRO A 129 -7.41 -13.05 -8.41
C PRO A 129 -5.92 -13.44 -8.40
N HIS A 130 -5.12 -12.88 -9.31
CA HIS A 130 -3.69 -13.14 -9.45
C HIS A 130 -2.82 -12.32 -8.48
N LEU A 131 -3.40 -11.36 -7.75
CA LEU A 131 -2.69 -10.50 -6.80
C LEU A 131 -3.31 -10.56 -5.40
N ARG A 132 -2.54 -10.11 -4.40
CA ARG A 132 -3.03 -9.89 -3.04
C ARG A 132 -2.93 -8.42 -2.67
N THR A 133 -3.82 -7.95 -1.81
CA THR A 133 -3.83 -6.56 -1.33
C THR A 133 -3.51 -6.48 0.16
N MET A 134 -2.77 -5.44 0.54
CA MET A 134 -2.36 -5.18 1.92
C MET A 134 -2.58 -3.70 2.25
N THR A 135 -3.31 -3.39 3.32
CA THR A 135 -3.51 -2.00 3.75
C THR A 135 -2.64 -1.69 4.97
N LEU A 136 -1.87 -0.61 4.86
CA LEU A 136 -1.01 -0.08 5.91
C LEU A 136 -1.65 1.14 6.60
N CYS A 137 -2.98 1.22 6.60
CA CYS A 137 -3.77 2.31 7.19
C CYS A 137 -4.12 2.01 8.65
N LYS A 138 -4.43 3.06 9.44
CA LYS A 138 -4.95 2.91 10.81
C LYS A 138 -6.37 2.35 10.91
N TRP A 139 -7.08 2.29 9.78
CA TRP A 139 -8.43 1.76 9.68
C TRP A 139 -8.40 0.40 9.01
N TYR A 140 -9.17 -0.55 9.56
CA TYR A 140 -9.29 -1.88 9.03
C TYR A 140 -10.11 -1.89 7.72
N HIS A 141 -9.53 -2.45 6.66
CA HIS A 141 -10.17 -2.55 5.34
C HIS A 141 -10.62 -3.99 5.05
N PRO A 142 -11.93 -4.30 5.14
CA PRO A 142 -12.42 -5.67 4.97
C PRO A 142 -12.31 -6.19 3.53
N ASN A 143 -12.15 -5.31 2.53
CA ASN A 143 -11.98 -5.70 1.14
C ASN A 143 -10.52 -6.03 0.78
N ALA A 144 -9.56 -5.83 1.69
CA ALA A 144 -8.17 -6.23 1.46
C ALA A 144 -7.96 -7.74 1.64
N SER A 145 -6.83 -8.28 1.21
CA SER A 145 -6.38 -9.61 1.65
C SER A 145 -5.83 -9.53 3.09
N TRP A 146 -5.11 -8.45 3.39
CA TRP A 146 -4.48 -8.19 4.69
C TRP A 146 -4.71 -6.73 5.10
N SER A 147 -5.04 -6.50 6.36
CA SER A 147 -5.21 -5.13 6.89
C SER A 147 -4.72 -5.04 8.32
N PHE A 148 -4.04 -3.95 8.67
CA PHE A 148 -3.89 -3.59 10.08
C PHE A 148 -5.26 -3.43 10.76
N PRO A 149 -5.33 -3.62 12.10
CA PRO A 149 -6.55 -3.40 12.86
C PRO A 149 -6.88 -1.91 12.96
N ASN A 150 -8.07 -1.59 13.46
CA ASN A 150 -8.40 -0.22 13.82
C ASN A 150 -7.55 0.21 15.02
N VAL A 151 -6.74 1.25 14.86
CA VAL A 151 -5.80 1.74 15.87
C VAL A 151 -5.78 3.27 15.92
N LYS A 152 -5.27 3.81 17.03
CA LYS A 152 -4.97 5.24 17.16
C LYS A 152 -3.65 5.59 16.46
N ASP A 153 -3.37 6.88 16.30
CA ASP A 153 -2.20 7.35 15.54
C ASP A 153 -0.86 6.94 16.19
N ASP A 154 -0.78 6.87 17.52
CA ASP A 154 0.42 6.44 18.25
C ASP A 154 0.70 4.93 18.08
N GLU A 155 -0.34 4.11 18.04
CA GLU A 155 -0.25 2.69 17.73
C GLU A 155 0.04 2.45 16.24
N TRP A 156 -0.59 3.22 15.35
CA TRP A 156 -0.32 3.14 13.92
C TRP A 156 1.13 3.49 13.61
N GLN A 157 1.67 4.52 14.26
CA GLN A 157 3.08 4.87 14.19
C GLN A 157 3.96 3.66 14.54
N LYS A 158 3.72 3.03 15.69
CA LYS A 158 4.48 1.86 16.13
C LYS A 158 4.43 0.72 15.11
N LEU A 159 3.24 0.43 14.54
CA LEU A 159 3.08 -0.60 13.52
C LEU A 159 3.90 -0.31 12.26
N LEU A 160 3.94 0.95 11.80
CA LEU A 160 4.73 1.35 10.64
C LEU A 160 6.24 1.33 10.94
N ASP A 161 6.66 1.80 12.11
CA ASP A 161 8.06 1.76 12.53
C ASP A 161 8.58 0.32 12.66
N GLU A 162 7.82 -0.57 13.29
CA GLU A 162 8.15 -1.99 13.39
C GLU A 162 8.19 -2.67 12.01
N LEU A 163 7.28 -2.29 11.10
CA LEU A 163 7.28 -2.80 9.73
C LEU A 163 8.56 -2.39 9.00
N ILE A 164 8.92 -1.11 9.07
CA ILE A 164 10.15 -0.57 8.46
C ILE A 164 11.39 -1.25 9.06
N GLN A 165 11.41 -1.46 10.38
CA GLN A 165 12.50 -2.17 11.04
C GLN A 165 12.61 -3.60 10.54
N ALA A 166 11.50 -4.33 10.44
CA ALA A 166 11.44 -5.70 9.95
C ALA A 166 11.72 -5.84 8.44
N LEU A 167 11.62 -4.75 7.68
CA LEU A 167 12.00 -4.69 6.26
C LEU A 167 13.53 -4.56 6.05
N SER A 168 14.30 -4.26 7.10
CA SER A 168 15.77 -4.17 7.05
C SER A 168 16.47 -5.50 6.81
#